data_AF-A0A8X6YYQ8-F1
#
_entry.id   AF-A0A8X6YYQ8-F1
#
_cell.length_a   1.000
_cell.length_b   1.000
_cell.length_c   1.000
_cell.angle_alpha   90.00
_cell.angle_beta   90.00
_cell.angle_gamma   90.00
#
_symmetry.space_group_name_H-M   'P 1'
#
loop_
_entity.id
_entity.type
_entity.pdbx_description
1 polymer ?
#
loop_
_entity_poly.entity_id
_entity_poly.type
_entity_poly.pdbx_seq_one_letter_code
_entity_poly.pdbx_strand_id
1 'polypeptide(L)'
;MLLDIAINSEYLSVAEALVRDGADIRPEKNGFTYLHTAFFIPSPNLFKTLMERKIIITSSEQACAILEGFTNFSLNQFSPNKKNAERAESQIKCVKMLIDYILEQNPDKKMPNSVKNNKELAQCWNACEVNNEGWELITPSTEAQAVSAQKANKSSCSIQ
;
A
#
# COMPACT_ATOMS: atom_id res chain seq x y z
N MET A 1 -11.21 -17.79 10.72
CA MET A 1 -10.81 -18.69 11.84
C MET A 1 -9.30 -18.94 11.87
N LEU A 2 -8.68 -19.52 10.83
CA LEU A 2 -7.23 -19.81 10.87
C LEU A 2 -6.35 -18.55 10.77
N LEU A 3 -6.73 -17.59 9.91
CA LEU A 3 -6.06 -16.29 9.81
C LEU A 3 -6.15 -15.50 11.12
N ASP A 4 -7.32 -15.51 11.78
CA ASP A 4 -7.52 -14.88 13.08
C ASP A 4 -6.53 -15.40 14.13
N ILE A 5 -6.39 -16.72 14.20
CA ILE A 5 -5.48 -17.37 15.17
C ILE A 5 -4.03 -16.95 14.87
N ALA A 6 -3.62 -16.98 13.60
CA ALA A 6 -2.27 -16.59 13.20
C ALA A 6 -1.95 -15.12 13.53
N ILE A 7 -2.89 -14.21 13.29
CA ILE A 7 -2.74 -12.78 13.60
C ILE A 7 -2.70 -12.55 15.11
N ASN A 8 -3.67 -13.09 15.86
CA ASN A 8 -3.77 -12.90 17.31
C ASN A 8 -2.62 -13.55 18.08
N SER A 9 -1.99 -14.58 17.51
CA SER A 9 -0.81 -15.26 18.08
C SER A 9 0.51 -14.70 17.55
N GLU A 10 0.48 -13.61 16.77
CA GLU A 10 1.64 -12.96 16.14
C GLU A 10 2.49 -13.92 15.28
N TYR A 11 1.89 -14.94 14.68
CA TYR A 11 2.52 -15.81 13.69
C TYR A 11 2.50 -15.15 12.30
N LEU A 12 3.23 -14.05 12.17
CA LEU A 12 3.13 -13.11 11.04
C LEU A 12 3.46 -13.77 9.69
N SER A 13 4.50 -14.61 9.64
CA SER A 13 4.84 -15.36 8.42
C SER A 13 3.75 -16.34 8.00
N VAL A 14 3.06 -16.94 8.96
CA VAL A 14 1.92 -17.84 8.71
C VAL A 14 0.71 -17.03 8.24
N ALA A 15 0.41 -15.91 8.91
CA ALA A 15 -0.66 -15.01 8.49
C ALA A 15 -0.44 -14.50 7.05
N GLU A 16 0.77 -14.08 6.71
CA GLU A 16 1.14 -13.68 5.35
C GLU A 16 0.94 -14.80 4.33
N ALA A 17 1.35 -16.03 4.65
CA ALA A 17 1.14 -17.18 3.79
C ALA A 17 -0.36 -17.46 3.58
N LEU A 18 -1.15 -17.45 4.66
CA LEU A 18 -2.60 -17.64 4.60
C LEU A 18 -3.28 -16.57 3.73
N VAL A 19 -2.90 -15.30 3.89
CA VAL A 19 -3.41 -14.22 3.03
C VAL A 19 -2.98 -14.46 1.59
N ARG A 20 -1.73 -14.85 1.29
CA ARG A 20 -1.29 -15.18 -0.08
C ARG A 20 -1.99 -16.40 -0.68
N ASP A 21 -2.44 -17.34 0.13
CA ASP A 21 -3.13 -18.56 -0.32
C ASP A 21 -4.65 -18.37 -0.49
N GLY A 22 -5.16 -17.18 -0.18
CA GLY A 22 -6.57 -16.86 -0.39
C GLY A 22 -7.47 -17.14 0.80
N ALA A 23 -6.91 -17.05 2.01
CA ALA A 23 -7.71 -16.92 3.20
C ALA A 23 -8.78 -15.82 3.03
N ASP A 24 -9.97 -16.10 3.55
CA ASP A 24 -11.06 -15.14 3.57
C ASP A 24 -10.70 -13.96 4.48
N ILE A 25 -10.62 -12.77 3.88
CA ILE A 25 -10.22 -11.51 4.53
C ILE A 25 -11.39 -10.56 4.76
N ARG A 26 -12.63 -11.07 4.76
CA ARG A 26 -13.82 -10.27 5.04
C ARG A 26 -13.69 -9.51 6.37
N PRO A 27 -14.25 -8.28 6.46
CA PRO A 27 -14.21 -7.47 7.66
C PRO A 27 -14.91 -8.15 8.84
N GLU A 28 -14.43 -7.92 10.07
CA GLU A 28 -15.11 -8.39 11.28
C GLU A 28 -16.46 -7.68 11.46
N LYS A 29 -17.33 -8.26 12.30
CA LYS A 29 -18.71 -7.81 12.56
C LYS A 29 -18.86 -6.35 13.01
N ASN A 30 -17.77 -5.69 13.40
CA ASN A 30 -17.75 -4.31 13.90
C ASN A 30 -17.15 -3.30 12.89
N GLY A 31 -16.93 -3.70 11.63
CA GLY A 31 -16.29 -2.85 10.61
C GLY A 31 -14.77 -2.75 10.74
N PHE A 32 -14.19 -3.35 11.79
CA PHE A 32 -12.74 -3.53 11.92
C PHE A 32 -12.28 -4.58 10.93
N THR A 33 -11.32 -4.23 10.08
CA THR A 33 -10.79 -5.14 9.05
C THR A 33 -9.44 -5.70 9.47
N TYR A 34 -8.97 -6.78 8.85
CA TYR A 34 -7.61 -7.29 9.07
C TYR A 34 -6.52 -6.24 8.82
N LEU A 35 -6.80 -5.23 7.99
CA LEU A 35 -5.87 -4.12 7.76
C LEU A 35 -5.76 -3.21 9.00
N HIS A 36 -6.85 -2.99 9.74
CA HIS A 36 -6.80 -2.28 11.02
C HIS A 36 -5.98 -3.06 12.04
N THR A 37 -6.17 -4.38 12.12
CA THR A 37 -5.40 -5.23 13.03
C THR A 37 -3.92 -5.25 12.65
N ALA A 38 -3.60 -5.39 11.37
CA ALA A 38 -2.22 -5.40 10.86
C ALA A 38 -1.49 -4.07 11.15
N PHE A 39 -2.19 -2.94 11.20
CA PHE A 39 -1.61 -1.65 11.57
C PHE A 39 -1.05 -1.63 13.00
N PHE A 40 -1.62 -2.40 13.93
CA PHE A 40 -1.17 -2.45 15.33
C PHE A 40 -0.06 -3.48 15.59
N ILE A 41 0.31 -4.23 14.57
CA ILE A 41 1.29 -5.29 14.63
C ILE A 41 2.58 -4.80 13.95
N PRO A 42 3.78 -5.15 14.45
CA PRO A 42 5.04 -4.78 13.81
C PRO A 42 5.32 -5.63 12.55
N SER A 43 4.36 -5.77 11.63
CA SER A 43 4.57 -6.36 10.30
C SER A 43 3.96 -5.49 9.19
N PRO A 44 4.78 -4.61 8.59
CA PRO A 44 4.36 -3.86 7.41
C PRO A 44 4.19 -4.78 6.17
N ASN A 45 4.77 -5.98 6.18
CA ASN A 45 4.62 -6.96 5.10
C ASN A 45 3.22 -7.58 5.09
N LEU A 46 2.70 -7.96 6.27
CA LEU A 46 1.32 -8.42 6.40
C LEU A 46 0.35 -7.32 5.94
N PHE A 47 0.59 -6.08 6.37
CA PHE A 47 -0.18 -4.92 5.95
C PHE A 47 -0.19 -4.75 4.42
N LYS A 48 1.00 -4.78 3.80
CA LYS A 48 1.14 -4.71 2.34
C LYS A 48 0.39 -5.85 1.63
N THR A 49 0.56 -7.09 2.08
CA THR A 49 -0.09 -8.27 1.49
C THR A 49 -1.62 -8.15 1.56
N LEU A 50 -2.15 -7.59 2.65
CA LEU A 50 -3.59 -7.31 2.81
C LEU A 50 -4.08 -6.21 1.85
N MET A 51 -3.28 -5.16 1.61
CA MET A 51 -3.64 -4.12 0.62
C MET A 51 -3.66 -4.65 -0.81
N GLU A 52 -2.65 -5.43 -1.20
CA GLU A 52 -2.52 -6.01 -2.54
C GLU A 52 -3.70 -6.92 -2.91
N ARG A 53 -4.39 -7.47 -1.91
CA ARG A 53 -5.53 -8.35 -2.12
C ARG A 53 -6.77 -7.68 -2.71
N LYS A 54 -6.80 -6.36 -2.97
CA LYS A 54 -7.90 -5.55 -3.59
C LYS A 54 -9.34 -5.76 -3.06
N ILE A 55 -9.51 -6.61 -2.05
CA ILE A 55 -10.79 -6.92 -1.41
C ILE A 55 -11.00 -6.02 -0.18
N ILE A 56 -9.94 -5.44 0.39
CA ILE A 56 -10.02 -4.65 1.64
C ILE A 56 -10.14 -3.15 1.38
N ILE A 57 -9.44 -2.62 0.38
CA ILE A 57 -9.50 -1.22 -0.03
C ILE A 57 -10.06 -1.19 -1.44
N THR A 58 -11.31 -0.78 -1.55
CA THR A 58 -12.06 -0.81 -2.81
C THR A 58 -11.98 0.51 -3.57
N SER A 59 -11.57 1.59 -2.92
CA SER A 59 -11.41 2.92 -3.52
C SER A 59 -10.38 3.78 -2.79
N SER A 60 -9.92 4.85 -3.44
CA SER A 60 -9.10 5.89 -2.79
C SER A 60 -9.81 6.52 -1.59
N GLU A 61 -11.14 6.62 -1.62
CA GLU A 61 -11.95 7.18 -0.54
C GLU A 61 -11.90 6.29 0.71
N GLN A 62 -12.02 4.97 0.53
CA GLN A 62 -11.89 4.03 1.65
C GLN A 62 -10.47 4.05 2.22
N ALA A 63 -9.45 4.14 1.36
CA ALA A 63 -8.06 4.30 1.80
C ALA A 63 -7.86 5.60 2.60
N CYS A 64 -8.46 6.71 2.18
CA CYS A 64 -8.41 7.98 2.92
C CYS A 64 -9.07 7.89 4.29
N ALA A 65 -10.24 7.24 4.39
CA ALA A 65 -10.92 7.06 5.67
C ALA A 65 -10.07 6.23 6.65
N ILE A 66 -9.41 5.17 6.16
CA ILE A 66 -8.49 4.35 6.93
C ILE A 66 -7.25 5.16 7.37
N LEU A 67 -6.68 5.95 6.46
CA LEU A 67 -5.55 6.85 6.73
C LEU A 67 -5.89 7.86 7.84
N GLU A 68 -7.07 8.48 7.79
CA GLU A 68 -7.54 9.40 8.83
C GLU A 68 -7.72 8.69 10.18
N GLY A 69 -8.30 7.48 10.19
CA GLY A 69 -8.42 6.66 11.40
C GLY A 69 -7.05 6.35 12.03
N PHE A 70 -6.07 5.95 11.22
CA PHE A 70 -4.73 5.62 11.70
C PHE A 70 -3.94 6.82 12.17
N THR A 71 -3.98 7.93 11.44
CA THR A 71 -3.27 9.16 11.84
C THR A 71 -3.82 9.74 13.15
N ASN A 72 -5.12 9.65 13.40
CA ASN A 72 -5.73 10.06 14.67
C ASN A 72 -5.38 9.12 15.83
N PHE A 73 -5.27 7.82 15.59
CA PHE A 73 -4.96 6.82 16.62
C PHE A 73 -3.46 6.76 16.96
N SER A 74 -2.61 6.86 15.94
CA SER A 74 -1.16 6.59 16.04
C SER A 74 -0.36 7.72 16.71
N LEU A 75 -0.87 8.95 16.72
CA LEU A 75 -0.10 10.11 17.19
C LEU A 75 -0.32 10.47 18.67
N ASN A 76 -1.31 9.88 19.34
CA ASN A 76 -1.69 10.30 20.70
C ASN A 76 -1.31 9.32 21.83
N GLN A 77 -0.86 8.08 21.58
CA GLN A 77 -0.88 7.03 22.61
C GLN A 77 0.41 6.22 22.87
N PHE A 78 1.59 6.63 22.38
CA PHE A 78 2.82 5.87 22.65
C PHE A 78 3.78 6.59 23.61
N SER A 79 3.72 6.20 24.89
CA SER A 79 4.72 6.50 25.91
C SER A 79 6.03 5.77 25.57
N PRO A 80 7.23 6.39 25.71
CA PRO A 80 8.45 5.87 25.11
C PRO A 80 9.01 4.68 25.90
N ASN A 81 8.83 3.47 25.36
CA ASN A 81 9.71 2.32 25.62
C ASN A 81 10.15 1.73 24.28
N LYS A 82 11.22 0.91 24.26
CA LYS A 82 11.82 0.40 23.01
C LYS A 82 10.83 -0.37 22.13
N LYS A 83 9.93 -1.16 22.74
CA LYS A 83 8.87 -1.90 22.02
C LYS A 83 7.86 -0.98 21.33
N ASN A 84 7.65 0.23 21.87
CA ASN A 84 6.78 1.23 21.28
C ASN A 84 7.45 1.98 20.12
N ALA A 85 8.79 2.06 20.07
CA ALA A 85 9.52 2.66 18.96
C ALA A 85 9.44 1.80 17.69
N GLU A 86 9.72 0.49 17.79
CA GLU A 86 9.61 -0.45 16.66
C GLU A 86 8.17 -0.50 16.10
N ARG A 87 7.17 -0.46 16.99
CA ARG A 87 5.77 -0.38 16.59
C ARG A 87 5.44 0.96 15.89
N ALA A 88 5.94 2.08 16.40
CA ALA A 88 5.73 3.39 15.77
C ALA A 88 6.37 3.46 14.37
N GLU A 89 7.59 2.95 14.21
CA GLU A 89 8.25 2.85 12.89
C GLU A 89 7.45 1.99 11.91
N SER A 90 6.96 0.83 12.36
CA SER A 90 6.09 -0.04 11.55
C SER A 90 4.81 0.66 11.12
N GLN A 91 4.17 1.39 12.04
CA GLN A 91 2.95 2.17 11.76
C GLN A 91 3.21 3.28 10.75
N ILE A 92 4.27 4.06 10.92
CA ILE A 92 4.69 5.08 9.97
C ILE A 92 4.87 4.47 8.58
N LYS A 93 5.51 3.30 8.49
CA LYS A 93 5.68 2.59 7.22
C LYS A 93 4.35 2.17 6.59
N CYS A 94 3.40 1.67 7.38
CA CYS A 94 2.05 1.34 6.89
C CYS A 94 1.29 2.58 6.39
N VAL A 95 1.41 3.72 7.10
CA VAL A 95 0.82 4.99 6.67
C VAL A 95 1.41 5.46 5.35
N LYS A 96 2.73 5.38 5.17
CA LYS A 96 3.37 5.72 3.89
C LYS A 96 2.84 4.85 2.75
N MET A 97 2.74 3.53 2.95
CA MET A 97 2.16 2.65 1.93
C MET A 97 0.72 3.02 1.55
N LEU A 98 -0.09 3.50 2.49
CA LEU A 98 -1.44 4.00 2.18
C LEU A 98 -1.41 5.30 1.37
N ILE A 99 -0.51 6.22 1.71
CA ILE A 99 -0.32 7.48 0.97
C ILE A 99 0.06 7.17 -0.48
N ASP A 100 1.05 6.28 -0.67
CA ASP A 100 1.50 5.83 -2.00
C ASP A 100 0.31 5.27 -2.78
N TYR A 101 -0.45 4.33 -2.18
CA TYR A 101 -1.64 3.74 -2.82
C TYR A 101 -2.71 4.79 -3.20
N ILE A 102 -2.99 5.75 -2.31
CA ILE A 102 -3.99 6.80 -2.58
C ILE A 102 -3.59 7.64 -3.78
N LEU A 103 -2.32 8.04 -3.85
CA LEU A 103 -1.79 8.89 -4.91
C LEU A 103 -1.60 8.14 -6.23
N GLU A 104 -1.32 6.84 -6.18
CA GLU A 104 -1.35 5.97 -7.37
C GLU A 104 -2.76 5.87 -7.97
N GLN A 105 -3.80 5.80 -7.12
CA GLN A 105 -5.19 5.69 -7.59
C GLN A 105 -5.80 7.05 -7.94
N ASN A 106 -5.35 8.14 -7.31
CA ASN A 106 -5.88 9.49 -7.49
C ASN A 106 -4.77 10.53 -7.27
N PRO A 107 -3.97 10.85 -8.31
CA PRO A 107 -2.85 11.77 -8.21
C PRO A 107 -3.24 13.19 -7.77
N ASP A 108 -4.44 13.65 -8.14
CA ASP A 108 -4.96 14.98 -7.80
C ASP A 108 -5.58 15.06 -6.39
N LYS A 109 -5.46 13.98 -5.59
CA LYS A 109 -6.04 13.93 -4.25
C LYS A 109 -5.39 15.00 -3.38
N LYS A 110 -6.24 15.82 -2.74
CA LYS A 110 -5.77 16.81 -1.77
C LYS A 110 -5.27 16.14 -0.50
N MET A 111 -4.11 16.59 -0.02
CA MET A 111 -3.53 16.15 1.26
C MET A 111 -4.50 16.35 2.44
N PRO A 112 -4.82 15.31 3.21
CA PRO A 112 -5.67 15.42 4.40
C PRO A 112 -5.01 16.25 5.51
N ASN A 113 -5.82 16.93 6.33
CA ASN A 113 -5.31 17.75 7.44
C ASN A 113 -4.53 16.93 8.48
N SER A 114 -4.93 15.67 8.73
CA SER A 114 -4.23 14.78 9.66
C SER A 114 -2.81 14.43 9.18
N VAL A 115 -2.60 14.31 7.87
CA VAL A 115 -1.28 14.15 7.24
C VAL A 115 -0.50 15.46 7.30
N LYS A 116 -1.15 16.58 6.96
CA LYS A 116 -0.54 17.92 6.95
C LYS A 116 0.06 18.33 8.30
N ASN A 117 -0.58 17.91 9.40
CA ASN A 117 -0.13 18.22 10.76
C ASN A 117 1.08 17.39 11.21
N ASN A 118 1.45 16.34 10.48
CA ASN A 118 2.65 15.55 10.75
C ASN A 118 3.73 15.86 9.70
N LYS A 119 4.87 16.41 10.14
CA LYS A 119 5.96 16.84 9.26
C LYS A 119 6.49 15.70 8.38
N GLU A 120 6.68 14.51 8.92
CA GLU A 120 7.23 13.37 8.17
C GLU A 120 6.22 12.85 7.13
N LEU A 121 4.94 12.75 7.50
CA LEU A 121 3.91 12.29 6.58
C LEU A 121 3.62 13.31 5.47
N ALA A 122 3.62 14.61 5.80
CA ALA A 122 3.49 15.67 4.81
C ALA A 122 4.65 15.65 3.80
N GLN A 123 5.88 15.39 4.26
CA GLN A 123 7.03 15.20 3.37
C GLN A 123 6.84 14.00 2.43
N CYS A 124 6.33 12.88 2.94
CA CYS A 124 6.06 11.69 2.13
C CYS A 124 4.98 11.96 1.08
N TRP A 125 3.89 12.65 1.44
CA TRP A 125 2.84 13.04 0.50
C TRP A 125 3.40 13.88 -0.66
N ASN A 126 4.12 14.95 -0.34
CA ASN A 126 4.68 15.83 -1.37
C ASN A 126 5.73 15.11 -2.24
N ALA A 127 6.52 14.20 -1.68
CA ALA A 127 7.50 13.43 -2.45
C ALA A 127 6.83 12.50 -3.48
N CYS A 128 5.64 11.99 -3.18
CA CYS A 128 4.88 11.17 -4.11
C CYS A 128 4.26 12.00 -5.25
N GLU A 129 3.81 13.23 -4.96
CA GLU A 129 3.37 14.17 -6.00
C GLU A 129 4.48 14.49 -7.01
N VAL A 130 5.70 14.75 -6.53
CA VAL A 130 6.87 15.10 -7.38
C VAL A 130 7.31 13.92 -8.27
N ASN A 131 7.12 12.67 -7.84
CA ASN A 131 7.50 11.49 -8.63
C ASN A 131 6.44 11.08 -9.67
N ASN A 132 5.23 11.65 -9.61
CA ASN A 132 4.15 11.39 -10.57
C ASN A 132 4.21 12.29 -11.84
N GLU A 133 5.15 13.24 -11.94
CA GLU A 133 5.34 14.09 -13.12
C GLU A 133 6.06 13.40 -14.30
N GLY A 134 6.29 12.09 -14.23
CA GLY A 134 7.20 11.38 -15.15
C GLY A 134 6.72 10.04 -15.70
N TRP A 135 5.41 9.84 -15.89
CA TRP A 135 4.90 8.69 -16.65
C TRP A 135 3.88 9.17 -17.67
N GLU A 136 4.36 9.56 -18.85
CA GLU A 136 3.48 9.62 -20.02
C GLU A 136 2.86 8.23 -20.20
N LEU A 137 1.54 8.18 -20.06
CA LEU A 137 0.71 7.06 -20.45
C LEU A 137 1.05 6.71 -21.90
N ILE A 138 1.76 5.60 -22.12
CA ILE A 138 1.64 4.86 -23.37
C ILE A 138 0.22 4.30 -23.36
N THR A 139 -0.74 5.11 -23.81
CA THR A 139 -2.03 4.59 -24.22
C THR A 139 -1.80 3.78 -25.50
N PRO A 140 -2.23 2.52 -25.59
CA PRO A 140 -2.39 1.89 -26.88
C PRO A 140 -3.61 2.55 -27.52
N SER A 141 -3.36 3.59 -28.33
CA SER A 141 -4.38 4.14 -29.22
C SER A 141 -4.88 3.02 -30.15
N THR A 142 -6.20 2.91 -30.23
CA THR A 142 -6.90 1.97 -31.10
C THR A 142 -6.80 2.46 -32.54
N GLU A 143 -6.16 1.71 -33.43
CA GLU A 143 -6.76 1.32 -34.71
C GLU A 143 -5.93 0.26 -35.43
N ALA A 144 -6.65 -0.71 -35.98
CA ALA A 144 -6.12 -1.80 -36.77
C ALA A 144 -5.60 -1.30 -38.13
N GLN A 145 -4.35 -1.65 -38.47
CA GLN A 145 -3.97 -1.93 -39.84
C GLN A 145 -3.06 -3.17 -39.90
N ALA A 146 -3.72 -4.28 -40.22
CA ALA A 146 -3.35 -5.19 -41.29
C ALA A 146 -1.88 -5.20 -41.80
N VAL A 147 -1.30 -6.40 -41.69
CA VAL A 147 -0.61 -7.14 -42.77
C VAL A 147 0.86 -6.78 -43.07
N SER A 148 1.70 -7.80 -42.87
CA SER A 148 3.01 -8.07 -43.50
C SER A 148 4.17 -7.14 -43.08
N ALA A 149 5.40 -7.61 -42.84
CA ALA A 149 6.09 -8.78 -43.35
C ALA A 149 7.22 -9.22 -42.40
N GLN A 150 7.56 -10.50 -42.46
CA GLN A 150 8.85 -11.03 -42.03
C GLN A 150 9.99 -10.30 -42.74
N LYS A 151 11.06 -9.91 -42.03
CA LYS A 151 12.44 -10.15 -42.53
C LYS A 151 13.54 -9.97 -41.47
N ALA A 152 14.26 -11.08 -41.29
CA ALA A 152 15.71 -11.22 -41.15
C ALA A 152 16.46 -10.46 -40.05
N ASN A 153 16.87 -11.24 -39.05
CA ASN A 153 18.27 -11.57 -38.76
C ASN A 153 19.34 -10.67 -39.42
N LYS A 154 20.11 -9.94 -38.61
CA LYS A 154 21.55 -9.72 -38.82
C LYS A 154 22.25 -9.63 -37.47
N SER A 155 22.77 -10.78 -37.05
CA SER A 155 24.06 -10.85 -36.37
C SER A 155 25.15 -10.23 -37.24
N SER A 156 25.87 -9.22 -36.73
CA SER A 156 27.21 -8.82 -37.18
C SER A 156 27.67 -7.67 -36.27
N CYS A 157 28.58 -7.95 -35.34
CA CYS A 157 30.02 -7.68 -35.44
C CYS A 157 30.42 -6.25 -35.02
N SER A 158 31.01 -6.20 -33.83
CA SER A 158 32.31 -5.64 -33.46
C SER A 158 32.85 -4.32 -34.03
N ILE A 159 33.65 -3.72 -33.13
CA ILE A 159 34.80 -2.80 -33.30
C ILE A 159 34.44 -1.31 -33.19
N GLN A 160 34.80 -0.69 -32.08
CA GLN A 160 36.18 -0.22 -31.89
C GLN A 160 36.62 -0.28 -30.43
#